data_AF-R9J9X6-F1
#
_entry.id   AF-R9J9X6-F1
#
_cell.length_a   1.000
_cell.length_b   1.000
_cell.length_c   1.000
_cell.angle_alpha   90.00
_cell.angle_beta   90.00
_cell.angle_gamma   90.00
#
_symmetry.space_group_name_H-M   'P 1'
#
loop_
_entity.id
_entity.type
_entity.pdbx_description
1 polymer ?
#
loop_
_entity_poly.entity_id
_entity_poly.type
_entity_poly.pdbx_seq_one_letter_code
_entity_poly.pdbx_strand_id
1 'polypeptide(L)'
;MDGQKVKEEVKRLGGGAEESEEFLEELAAGLAASPGIGEEFLFFAETGDFSCKAKIEGYTLVDILVWQIDHFKAQMDRGNTGMRNNGSKMVLRAFDTMLKMEKEPEKYKQLMQTETGTDYPEKY
;
A
#
# COMPACT_ATOMS: atom_id res chain seq x y z
N MET A 1 -6.69 -11.79 -15.02
CA MET A 1 -6.97 -10.96 -13.84
C MET A 1 -8.42 -10.52 -13.89
N ASP A 2 -9.22 -10.91 -12.91
CA ASP A 2 -10.62 -10.50 -12.80
C ASP A 2 -10.70 -9.11 -12.16
N GLY A 3 -10.62 -8.05 -12.98
CA GLY A 3 -10.71 -6.66 -12.49
C GLY A 3 -12.00 -6.37 -11.70
N GLN A 4 -13.06 -7.15 -11.96
CA GLN A 4 -14.29 -7.10 -11.17
C GLN A 4 -14.09 -7.65 -9.75
N LYS A 5 -13.32 -8.73 -9.57
CA LYS A 5 -13.00 -9.30 -8.24
C LYS A 5 -12.17 -8.31 -7.41
N VAL A 6 -11.22 -7.63 -8.05
CA VAL A 6 -10.42 -6.57 -7.41
C VAL A 6 -11.32 -5.46 -6.89
N LYS A 7 -12.24 -4.94 -7.73
CA LYS A 7 -13.14 -3.85 -7.35
C LYS A 7 -14.04 -4.22 -6.16
N GLU A 8 -14.59 -5.43 -6.16
CA GLU A 8 -15.43 -5.91 -5.05
C GLU A 8 -14.64 -6.00 -3.74
N GLU A 9 -13.43 -6.54 -3.77
CA GLU A 9 -12.58 -6.68 -2.59
C GLU A 9 -12.07 -5.32 -2.07
N VAL A 10 -11.75 -4.39 -2.98
CA VAL A 10 -11.44 -2.99 -2.62
C VAL A 10 -12.63 -2.34 -1.92
N LYS A 11 -13.85 -2.49 -2.45
CA LYS A 11 -15.06 -1.98 -1.79
C LYS A 11 -15.32 -2.64 -0.43
N ARG A 12 -15.11 -3.96 -0.32
CA ARG A 12 -15.26 -4.72 0.92
C ARG A 12 -14.32 -4.23 2.02
N LEU A 13 -13.04 -4.00 1.69
CA LEU A 13 -12.04 -3.48 2.62
C LEU A 13 -12.23 -1.98 2.91
N GLY A 14 -12.60 -1.21 1.88
CA GLY A 14 -12.82 0.23 1.98
C GLY A 14 -14.04 0.63 2.80
N GLY A 15 -15.11 -0.17 2.73
CA GLY A 15 -16.33 0.06 3.52
C GLY A 15 -16.11 0.01 5.04
N GLY A 16 -15.06 -0.66 5.51
CA GLY A 16 -14.65 -0.65 6.91
C GLY A 16 -13.66 0.46 7.29
N ALA A 17 -13.11 1.18 6.31
CA ALA A 17 -12.00 2.12 6.48
C ALA A 17 -12.42 3.61 6.43
N GLU A 18 -13.72 3.89 6.31
CA GLU A 18 -14.29 5.24 6.10
C GLU A 18 -13.62 6.00 4.93
N GLU A 19 -13.14 5.28 3.91
CA GLU A 19 -12.55 5.91 2.71
C GLU A 19 -13.66 6.25 1.70
N SER A 20 -13.48 7.34 0.94
CA SER A 20 -14.43 7.77 -0.09
C SER A 20 -14.53 6.77 -1.23
N GLU A 21 -15.73 6.61 -1.79
CA GLU A 21 -15.98 5.67 -2.89
C GLU A 21 -15.13 5.98 -4.13
N GLU A 22 -14.86 7.26 -4.39
CA GLU A 22 -13.97 7.73 -5.46
C GLU A 22 -12.54 7.19 -5.33
N PHE A 23 -11.99 7.16 -4.10
CA PHE A 23 -10.66 6.60 -3.83
C PHE A 23 -10.63 5.10 -4.10
N LEU A 24 -11.70 4.39 -3.70
CA LEU A 24 -11.82 2.95 -3.93
C LEU A 24 -11.93 2.62 -5.42
N GLU A 25 -12.61 3.45 -6.21
CA GLU A 25 -12.70 3.28 -7.65
C GLU A 25 -11.37 3.57 -8.36
N GLU A 26 -10.67 4.65 -8.00
CA GLU A 26 -9.32 4.93 -8.53
C GLU A 26 -8.34 3.81 -8.19
N LEU A 27 -8.34 3.35 -6.94
CA LEU A 27 -7.48 2.27 -6.49
C LEU A 27 -7.78 0.97 -7.24
N ALA A 28 -9.06 0.59 -7.35
CA ALA A 28 -9.46 -0.60 -8.10
C ALA A 28 -9.06 -0.50 -9.58
N ALA A 29 -9.18 0.68 -10.20
CA ALA A 29 -8.77 0.90 -11.58
C ALA A 29 -7.24 0.77 -11.73
N GLY A 30 -6.45 1.31 -10.80
CA GLY A 30 -5.00 1.17 -10.79
C GLY A 30 -4.55 -0.28 -10.58
N LEU A 31 -5.17 -0.99 -9.65
CA LEU A 31 -4.92 -2.42 -9.41
C LEU A 31 -5.32 -3.28 -10.62
N ALA A 32 -6.40 -2.95 -11.31
CA ALA A 32 -6.80 -3.63 -12.54
C ALA A 32 -5.83 -3.32 -13.71
N ALA A 33 -5.20 -2.16 -13.72
CA ALA A 33 -4.21 -1.78 -14.71
C ALA A 33 -2.84 -2.45 -14.46
N SER A 34 -2.47 -2.72 -13.20
CA SER A 34 -1.21 -3.38 -12.84
C SER A 34 -1.43 -4.83 -12.36
N PRO A 35 -1.25 -5.85 -13.24
CA PRO A 35 -1.51 -7.24 -12.90
C PRO A 35 -0.72 -7.79 -11.72
N GLY A 36 0.54 -7.38 -11.55
CA GLY A 36 1.35 -7.84 -10.43
C GLY A 36 0.80 -7.37 -9.08
N ILE A 37 0.38 -6.11 -9.01
CA ILE A 37 -0.13 -5.50 -7.78
C ILE A 37 -1.56 -5.99 -7.50
N GLY A 38 -2.40 -6.09 -8.53
CA GLY A 38 -3.77 -6.61 -8.41
C GLY A 38 -3.83 -8.06 -7.94
N GLU A 39 -2.94 -8.94 -8.42
CA GLU A 39 -2.83 -10.32 -7.92
C GLU A 39 -2.42 -10.38 -6.45
N GLU A 40 -1.49 -9.54 -6.02
CA GLU A 40 -1.04 -9.47 -4.62
C GLU A 40 -2.18 -9.00 -3.69
N PHE A 41 -2.98 -8.04 -4.15
CA PHE A 41 -4.16 -7.56 -3.42
C PHE A 41 -5.22 -8.66 -3.27
N LEU A 42 -5.54 -9.38 -4.34
CA LEU A 42 -6.49 -10.49 -4.29
C LEU A 42 -6.00 -11.60 -3.36
N PHE A 43 -4.70 -11.92 -3.42
CA PHE A 43 -4.09 -12.88 -2.52
C PHE A 43 -4.26 -12.47 -1.05
N PHE A 44 -3.98 -11.21 -0.72
CA PHE A 44 -4.20 -10.67 0.61
C PHE A 44 -5.67 -10.71 1.04
N ALA A 45 -6.59 -10.37 0.14
CA ALA A 45 -8.02 -10.39 0.44
C ALA A 45 -8.58 -11.80 0.70
N GLU A 46 -7.96 -12.84 0.12
CA GLU A 46 -8.35 -14.25 0.27
C GLU A 46 -7.63 -14.96 1.43
N THR A 47 -6.34 -14.70 1.63
CA THR A 47 -5.51 -15.40 2.65
C THR A 47 -5.24 -14.57 3.91
N GLY A 48 -5.37 -13.25 3.82
CA GLY A 48 -4.95 -12.32 4.88
C GLY A 48 -3.45 -12.11 4.97
N ASP A 49 -2.68 -12.59 4.00
CA ASP A 49 -1.21 -12.54 3.98
C ASP A 49 -0.68 -11.93 2.67
N PHE A 50 0.60 -11.52 2.64
CA PHE A 50 1.20 -10.85 1.49
C PHE A 50 2.09 -11.82 0.71
N SER A 51 1.89 -11.93 -0.61
CA SER A 51 2.76 -12.79 -1.44
C SER A 51 4.17 -12.21 -1.62
N CYS A 52 4.36 -10.89 -1.40
CA CYS A 52 5.60 -10.14 -1.64
C CYS A 52 6.22 -10.38 -3.03
N LYS A 53 5.38 -10.70 -4.02
CA LYS A 53 5.80 -10.94 -5.40
C LYS A 53 5.84 -9.64 -6.20
N ALA A 54 5.00 -8.66 -5.86
CA ALA A 54 5.04 -7.35 -6.49
C ALA A 54 6.23 -6.57 -5.93
N LYS A 55 7.15 -6.17 -6.81
CA LYS A 55 8.32 -5.35 -6.47
C LYS A 55 8.42 -4.21 -7.46
N ILE A 56 8.48 -2.99 -6.94
CA ILE A 56 8.73 -1.78 -7.73
C ILE A 56 10.09 -1.23 -7.30
N GLU A 57 11.06 -1.19 -8.21
CA GLU A 57 12.40 -0.65 -7.93
C GLU A 57 13.09 -1.27 -6.69
N GLY A 58 12.84 -2.55 -6.42
CA GLY A 58 13.38 -3.28 -5.27
C GLY A 58 12.57 -3.17 -3.98
N TYR A 59 11.57 -2.28 -3.92
CA TYR A 59 10.66 -2.14 -2.78
C TYR A 59 9.44 -3.03 -2.93
N THR A 60 9.07 -3.72 -1.85
CA THR A 60 7.85 -4.52 -1.77
C THR A 60 6.71 -3.70 -1.17
N LEU A 61 5.48 -4.18 -1.32
CA LEU A 61 4.33 -3.60 -0.62
C LEU A 61 4.55 -3.55 0.91
N VAL A 62 5.24 -4.54 1.47
CA VAL A 62 5.55 -4.61 2.91
C VAL A 62 6.50 -3.49 3.31
N ASP A 63 7.49 -3.13 2.48
CA ASP A 63 8.37 -1.98 2.75
C ASP A 63 7.57 -0.67 2.80
N ILE A 64 6.61 -0.50 1.89
CA ILE A 64 5.70 0.66 1.86
C ILE A 64 4.80 0.67 3.09
N LEU A 65 4.27 -0.49 3.49
CA LEU A 65 3.46 -0.63 4.72
C LEU A 65 4.26 -0.29 5.97
N VAL A 66 5.48 -0.81 6.09
CA VAL A 66 6.38 -0.53 7.22
C VAL A 66 6.71 0.95 7.26
N TRP A 67 7.04 1.56 6.12
CA TRP A 67 7.26 3.00 6.01
C TRP A 67 6.03 3.81 6.43
N GLN A 68 4.83 3.44 5.95
CA GLN A 68 3.59 4.09 6.37
C GLN A 68 3.35 3.95 7.87
N ILE A 69 3.57 2.77 8.44
CA ILE A 69 3.44 2.51 9.88
C ILE A 69 4.45 3.32 10.67
N ASP A 70 5.69 3.42 10.21
CA ASP A 70 6.77 4.15 10.89
C ASP A 70 6.51 5.66 10.87
N HIS A 71 6.12 6.21 9.70
CA HIS A 71 5.67 7.59 9.58
C HIS A 71 4.45 7.88 10.46
N PHE A 72 3.49 6.94 10.52
CA PHE A 72 2.32 7.08 11.39
C PHE A 72 2.68 6.95 12.88
N LYS A 73 3.66 6.10 13.24
CA LYS A 73 4.18 5.99 14.62
C LYS A 73 4.87 7.27 15.07
N ALA A 74 5.68 7.89 14.20
CA ALA A 74 6.30 9.19 14.46
C ALA A 74 5.24 10.28 14.71
N GLN A 75 4.09 10.21 14.05
CA GLN A 75 2.94 11.09 14.33
C GLN A 75 2.12 10.65 15.56
N MET A 76 2.12 9.36 15.93
CA MET A 76 1.32 8.76 17.00
C MET A 76 2.07 8.52 18.32
N ASP A 77 3.20 9.18 18.58
CA ASP A 77 3.92 9.11 19.88
C ASP A 77 3.07 9.56 21.10
N ARG A 78 1.79 9.93 20.90
CA ARG A 78 0.77 10.04 21.95
C ARG A 78 -0.20 8.85 21.93
N GLY A 79 0.33 7.68 22.28
CA GLY A 79 -0.36 6.51 22.82
C GLY A 79 -1.79 6.23 22.33
N ASN A 80 -1.94 5.41 21.29
CA ASN A 80 -3.08 4.49 21.25
C ASN A 80 -2.83 3.27 20.35
N THR A 81 -2.91 2.08 20.93
CA THR A 81 -2.73 0.77 20.28
C THR A 81 -3.97 0.35 19.47
N GLY A 82 -4.49 1.25 18.63
CA GLY A 82 -5.67 1.04 17.77
C GLY A 82 -5.34 0.46 16.38
N MET A 83 -4.21 -0.24 16.25
CA MET A 83 -3.60 -0.58 14.96
C MET A 83 -4.37 -1.67 14.17
N ARG A 84 -5.20 -2.46 14.86
CA ARG A 84 -5.90 -3.62 14.27
C ARG A 84 -7.12 -3.23 13.42
N ASN A 85 -7.76 -2.09 13.71
CA ASN A 85 -8.94 -1.64 12.97
C ASN A 85 -8.57 -0.82 11.71
N ASN A 86 -7.37 -0.23 11.68
CA ASN A 86 -6.86 0.54 10.54
C ASN A 86 -5.97 -0.26 9.59
N GLY A 87 -5.77 -1.56 9.83
CA GLY A 87 -4.93 -2.41 8.97
C GLY A 87 -5.40 -2.42 7.52
N SER A 88 -6.70 -2.60 7.28
CA SER A 88 -7.29 -2.56 5.93
C SER A 88 -7.07 -1.22 5.24
N LYS A 89 -7.22 -0.11 5.98
CA LYS A 89 -6.98 1.24 5.48
C LYS A 89 -5.52 1.45 5.07
N MET A 90 -4.58 0.98 5.90
CA MET A 90 -3.15 1.04 5.58
C MET A 90 -2.82 0.23 4.34
N VAL A 91 -3.38 -0.97 4.21
CA VAL A 91 -3.18 -1.81 3.01
C VAL A 91 -3.67 -1.11 1.75
N LEU A 92 -4.89 -0.57 1.76
CA LEU A 92 -5.43 0.17 0.61
C LEU A 92 -4.54 1.36 0.21
N ARG A 93 -4.04 2.11 1.20
CA ARG A 93 -3.12 3.23 0.95
C ARG A 93 -1.73 2.80 0.50
N ALA A 94 -1.23 1.66 0.97
CA ALA A 94 0.05 1.12 0.53
C ALA A 94 -0.02 0.74 -0.95
N PHE A 95 -1.12 0.12 -1.37
CA PHE A 95 -1.37 -0.20 -2.78
C PHE A 95 -1.49 1.05 -3.65
N ASP A 96 -2.21 2.08 -3.21
CA ASP A 96 -2.27 3.38 -3.89
C ASP A 96 -0.87 4.00 -4.04
N THR A 97 -0.08 3.98 -2.96
CA THR A 97 1.29 4.50 -2.96
C THR A 97 2.18 3.71 -3.91
N MET A 98 2.05 2.39 -3.95
CA MET A 98 2.80 1.51 -4.85
C MET A 98 2.46 1.79 -6.32
N LEU A 99 1.18 2.03 -6.65
CA LEU A 99 0.75 2.41 -8.00
C LEU A 99 1.28 3.79 -8.41
N LYS A 100 1.34 4.74 -7.47
CA LYS A 100 1.94 6.05 -7.72
C LYS A 100 3.46 5.95 -7.85
N MET A 101 4.10 5.05 -7.10
CA MET A 101 5.51 4.73 -7.22
C MET A 101 5.85 4.01 -8.53
N GLU A 102 4.95 3.18 -9.07
CA GLU A 102 5.12 2.59 -10.40
C GLU A 102 5.16 3.67 -11.49
N LYS A 103 4.42 4.77 -11.32
CA LYS A 103 4.41 5.92 -12.24
C LYS A 103 5.54 6.92 -12.02
N GLU A 104 5.85 7.23 -10.76
CA GLU A 104 6.89 8.20 -10.35
C GLU A 104 7.84 7.59 -9.30
N PRO A 105 8.64 6.57 -9.64
CA PRO A 105 9.43 5.83 -8.66
C PRO A 105 10.47 6.69 -7.95
N GLU A 106 11.12 7.60 -8.67
CA GLU A 106 12.18 8.46 -8.13
C GLU A 106 11.68 9.37 -6.99
N LYS A 107 10.47 9.90 -7.13
CA LYS A 107 9.84 10.78 -6.14
C LYS A 107 9.56 10.05 -4.84
N TYR A 108 8.98 8.85 -4.92
CA TYR A 108 8.67 8.04 -3.75
C TYR A 108 9.93 7.45 -3.12
N LYS A 109 10.93 7.07 -3.92
CA LYS A 109 12.23 6.63 -3.42
C LYS A 109 12.90 7.74 -2.60
N GLN A 110 12.90 8.98 -3.08
CA GLN A 110 13.44 10.12 -2.32
C GLN A 110 12.65 10.40 -1.05
N LEU A 111 11.31 10.32 -1.07
CA LEU A 111 10.47 10.48 0.11
C LEU A 111 10.79 9.42 1.16
N MET A 112 10.83 8.14 0.78
CA MET A 112 11.18 7.05 1.70
C MET A 112 12.59 7.21 2.25
N GLN A 113 13.58 7.53 1.41
CA GLN A 113 14.95 7.79 1.88
C GLN A 113 15.03 8.97 2.86
N THR A 114 14.27 10.04 2.62
CA THR A 114 14.30 11.24 3.46
C THR A 114 13.53 11.05 4.77
N GLU A 115 12.39 10.36 4.74
CA GLU A 115 11.47 10.26 5.88
C GLU A 115 11.78 9.09 6.81
N THR A 116 12.16 7.92 6.29
CA THR A 116 12.53 6.79 7.17
C THR A 116 13.94 6.89 7.73
N GLY A 117 14.70 7.93 7.38
CA GLY A 117 16.11 8.07 7.79
C GLY A 117 16.97 6.86 7.42
N THR A 118 16.46 5.98 6.55
CA THR A 118 17.17 4.81 6.06
C THR A 118 18.13 5.32 4.99
N ASP A 119 19.33 5.61 5.47
CA ASP A 119 20.53 5.68 4.66
C ASP A 119 20.66 4.34 3.92
N TYR A 120 20.10 4.27 2.71
CA TYR A 120 20.31 3.12 1.83
C TYR A 120 21.64 3.34 1.09
N PRO A 121 22.65 2.48 1.31
CA PRO A 121 24.02 2.70 0.88
C PRO A 121 24.22 2.33 -0.61
N GLU A 122 23.48 2.97 -1.51
CA GLU A 122 23.70 2.85 -2.96
C GLU A 122 24.12 4.18 -3.60
N LYS A 123 24.98 4.92 -2.91
CA LYS A 123 25.89 5.88 -3.55
C LYS A 123 27.28 5.25 -3.65
N TYR A 124 27.58 4.65 -4.80
CA TYR A 124 28.94 4.44 -5.27
C TYR A 124 29.04 4.90 -6.72
#